data_AF-A0A929G6Y8-F1
#
_entry.id   AF-A0A929G6Y8-F1
#
_cell.length_a   1.000
_cell.length_b   1.000
_cell.length_c   1.000
_cell.angle_alpha   90.00
_cell.angle_beta   90.00
_cell.angle_gamma   90.00
#
_symmetry.space_group_name_H-M   'P 1'
#
loop_
_entity.id
_entity.type
_entity.pdbx_description
1 polymer ?
#
loop_
_entity_poly.entity_id
_entity_poly.type
_entity_poly.pdbx_seq_one_letter_code
_entity_poly.pdbx_strand_id
1 'polypeptide(L)'
;MSEKRWAWPETPAARQNLETLSALARAIGMAAPGRFVLLLAKCNLPLQREALAEHLRAMLEPLGVGLVEMGLDGSVDDLLSHLKAHLEPAGRDSGPVEERPPEPVAGWLSVQPQPAVAVAEPRTPYTSHSPLALSVHGLEASLRSADPHPPLLTHLNLGRERYRELGCPLLLWLPDYALTRLAREAPDFWAWRSGVFEFAPEAEMAESALRQVAYEPGLVTSSLDAAAKRERLALLEQLLADYRELGEGPRERDAQAGILWKMGSLRQDLGEYKAARRAYREALAVSYT
;
A
#
# COMPACT_ATOMS: atom_id res chain seq x y z
N MET A 1 0.09 -26.92 22.09
CA MET A 1 0.67 -25.58 22.35
C MET A 1 2.02 -25.54 21.66
N SER A 2 2.06 -25.05 20.42
CA SER A 2 3.33 -24.89 19.68
C SER A 2 3.70 -23.42 19.80
N GLU A 3 4.66 -23.13 20.68
CA GLU A 3 5.31 -21.82 20.73
C GLU A 3 5.93 -21.56 19.35
N LYS A 4 5.36 -20.63 18.58
CA LYS A 4 6.06 -20.01 17.46
C LYS A 4 7.28 -19.29 18.07
N ARG A 5 8.41 -19.98 18.16
CA ARG A 5 9.72 -19.36 18.40
C ARG A 5 9.94 -18.40 17.24
N TRP A 6 9.69 -17.12 17.50
CA TRP A 6 10.10 -16.04 16.64
C TRP A 6 11.62 -16.14 16.46
N ALA A 7 12.07 -16.58 15.29
CA ALA A 7 13.48 -16.54 14.95
C ALA A 7 13.88 -15.06 14.91
N TRP A 8 14.91 -14.69 15.67
CA TRP A 8 15.43 -13.33 15.61
C TRP A 8 15.92 -13.04 14.19
N PRO A 9 15.62 -11.85 13.62
CA PRO A 9 16.12 -11.50 12.30
C PRO A 9 17.65 -11.51 12.27
N GLU A 10 18.23 -12.39 11.45
CA GLU A 10 19.68 -12.63 11.45
C GLU A 10 20.45 -11.51 10.71
N THR A 11 19.83 -10.88 9.72
CA THR A 11 20.46 -9.82 8.92
C THR A 11 20.29 -8.43 9.55
N PRO A 12 21.22 -7.49 9.33
CA PRO A 12 21.03 -6.10 9.75
C PRO A 12 19.78 -5.45 9.16
N ALA A 13 19.47 -5.72 7.88
CA ALA A 13 18.27 -5.23 7.21
C ALA A 13 16.99 -5.74 7.88
N ALA A 14 16.91 -7.05 8.20
CA ALA A 14 15.75 -7.62 8.86
C ALA A 14 15.55 -7.06 10.28
N ARG A 15 16.63 -6.75 11.02
CA ARG A 15 16.55 -6.07 12.32
C ARG A 15 16.01 -4.65 12.19
N GLN A 16 16.55 -3.85 11.26
CA GLN A 16 16.06 -2.51 10.96
C GLN A 16 14.59 -2.53 10.53
N ASN A 17 14.20 -3.47 9.69
CA ASN A 17 12.83 -3.64 9.23
C ASN A 17 11.89 -3.96 10.40
N LEU A 18 12.31 -4.82 11.33
CA LEU A 18 11.52 -5.14 12.53
C LEU A 18 11.33 -3.92 13.45
N GLU A 19 12.37 -3.13 13.66
CA GLU A 19 12.30 -1.88 14.44
C GLU A 19 11.37 -0.87 13.77
N THR A 20 11.47 -0.74 12.45
CA THR A 20 10.62 0.14 11.63
C THR A 20 9.16 -0.31 11.68
N LEU A 21 8.91 -1.62 11.56
CA LEU A 21 7.57 -2.21 11.65
C LEU A 21 6.97 -2.01 13.04
N SER A 22 7.77 -2.14 14.09
CA SER A 22 7.35 -1.89 15.48
C SER A 22 7.01 -0.41 15.71
N ALA A 23 7.73 0.52 15.07
CA ALA A 23 7.37 1.95 15.07
C ALA A 23 6.06 2.22 14.32
N LEU A 24 5.86 1.56 13.17
CA LEU A 24 4.64 1.66 12.38
C LEU A 24 3.42 1.13 13.16
N ALA A 25 3.54 -0.05 13.77
CA ALA A 25 2.47 -0.65 14.59
C ALA A 25 2.07 0.26 15.75
N ARG A 26 3.05 0.89 16.44
CA ARG A 26 2.78 1.87 17.49
C ARG A 26 2.06 3.11 16.95
N ALA A 27 2.48 3.63 15.80
CA ALA A 27 1.83 4.79 15.17
C ALA A 27 0.36 4.50 14.83
N ILE A 28 0.08 3.31 14.30
CA ILE A 28 -1.29 2.84 14.04
C ILE A 28 -2.05 2.70 15.36
N GLY A 29 -1.50 1.99 16.35
CA GLY A 29 -2.16 1.75 17.64
C GLY A 29 -2.53 3.03 18.40
N MET A 30 -1.69 4.07 18.33
CA MET A 30 -1.98 5.38 18.94
C MET A 30 -3.10 6.16 18.23
N ALA A 31 -3.29 5.94 16.93
CA ALA A 31 -4.31 6.62 16.12
C ALA A 31 -5.62 5.81 15.99
N ALA A 32 -5.57 4.52 16.29
CA ALA A 32 -6.68 3.59 16.17
C ALA A 32 -8.01 4.01 16.86
N PRO A 33 -8.06 4.80 17.97
CA PRO A 33 -9.33 5.32 18.45
C PRO A 33 -9.87 6.44 17.54
N GLY A 34 -10.48 6.06 16.42
CA GLY A 34 -11.29 6.95 15.57
C GLY A 34 -10.52 8.09 14.89
N ARG A 35 -9.19 8.07 14.86
CA ARG A 35 -8.37 9.17 14.35
C ARG A 35 -7.73 8.82 13.01
N PHE A 36 -7.97 9.67 12.03
CA PHE A 36 -7.25 9.61 10.76
C PHE A 36 -5.78 10.00 10.94
N VAL A 37 -4.88 9.16 10.44
CA VAL A 37 -3.46 9.46 10.21
C VAL A 37 -3.06 8.87 8.86
N LEU A 38 -2.25 9.60 8.10
CA LEU A 38 -1.69 9.12 6.83
C LEU A 38 -0.28 8.59 7.09
N LEU A 39 -0.07 7.29 6.88
CA LEU A 39 1.21 6.62 7.05
C LEU A 39 1.68 6.12 5.69
N LEU A 40 2.95 6.35 5.37
CA LEU A 40 3.55 5.93 4.10
C LEU A 40 4.63 4.90 4.40
N ALA A 41 4.58 3.74 3.74
CA ALA A 41 5.59 2.70 3.86
C ALA A 41 6.32 2.54 2.53
N LYS A 42 7.62 2.87 2.50
CA LYS A 42 8.51 2.60 1.37
C LYS A 42 8.89 1.13 1.38
N CYS A 43 8.44 0.38 0.37
CA CYS A 43 8.85 -1.00 0.12
C CYS A 43 8.81 -1.28 -1.38
N ASN A 44 9.98 -1.57 -1.97
CA ASN A 44 10.10 -1.79 -3.41
C ASN A 44 9.83 -3.24 -3.83
N LEU A 45 9.96 -4.19 -2.89
CA LEU A 45 9.84 -5.63 -3.15
C LEU A 45 8.45 -6.15 -2.74
N PRO A 46 7.58 -6.57 -3.69
CA PRO A 46 6.22 -7.03 -3.37
C PRO A 46 6.17 -8.21 -2.39
N LEU A 47 7.07 -9.19 -2.56
CA LEU A 47 7.17 -10.33 -1.63
C LEU A 47 7.52 -9.90 -0.21
N GLN A 48 8.43 -8.92 -0.07
CA GLN A 48 8.79 -8.39 1.23
C GLN A 48 7.64 -7.59 1.85
N ARG A 49 6.93 -6.78 1.05
CA ARG A 49 5.73 -6.06 1.48
C ARG A 49 4.68 -7.02 2.06
N GLU A 50 4.39 -8.13 1.38
CA GLU A 50 3.44 -9.14 1.86
C GLU A 50 3.89 -9.72 3.21
N ALA A 51 5.16 -10.10 3.33
CA ALA A 51 5.72 -10.59 4.59
C ALA A 51 5.64 -9.54 5.72
N LEU A 52 5.88 -8.26 5.41
CA LEU A 52 5.80 -7.16 6.37
C LEU A 52 4.34 -6.86 6.79
N ALA A 53 3.38 -6.94 5.86
CA ALA A 53 1.96 -6.71 6.14
C ALA A 53 1.38 -7.80 7.06
N GLU A 54 1.74 -9.07 6.83
CA GLU A 54 1.37 -10.17 7.72
C GLU A 54 1.96 -10.00 9.13
N HIS A 55 3.23 -9.61 9.22
CA HIS A 55 3.84 -9.31 10.52
C HIS A 55 3.20 -8.11 11.21
N LEU A 56 2.84 -7.07 10.46
CA LEU A 56 2.12 -5.91 11.00
C LEU A 56 0.77 -6.32 11.56
N ARG A 57 0.00 -7.15 10.83
CA ARG A 57 -1.28 -7.68 11.31
C ARG A 57 -1.11 -8.41 12.64
N ALA A 58 -0.12 -9.30 12.75
CA ALA A 58 0.17 -10.02 13.99
C ALA A 58 0.57 -9.09 15.15
N MET A 59 1.27 -7.98 14.88
CA MET A 59 1.61 -6.98 15.90
C MET A 59 0.41 -6.12 16.34
N LEU A 60 -0.58 -5.92 15.47
CA LEU A 60 -1.77 -5.13 15.75
C LEU A 60 -2.87 -5.94 16.47
N GLU A 61 -2.89 -7.26 16.30
CA GLU A 61 -3.82 -8.18 16.98
C GLU A 61 -3.87 -7.99 18.51
N PRO A 62 -2.75 -7.98 19.27
CA PRO A 62 -2.78 -7.75 20.72
C PRO A 62 -3.21 -6.32 21.11
N LEU A 63 -3.17 -5.37 20.17
CA LEU A 63 -3.67 -4.00 20.36
C LEU A 63 -5.17 -3.88 20.07
N GLY A 64 -5.82 -4.96 19.62
CA GLY A 64 -7.22 -4.97 19.24
C GLY A 64 -7.52 -4.20 17.94
N VAL A 65 -6.50 -3.92 17.13
CA VAL A 65 -6.65 -3.16 15.87
C VAL A 65 -6.77 -4.12 14.70
N GLY A 66 -7.89 -4.05 13.96
CA GLY A 66 -8.09 -4.83 12.73
C GLY A 66 -7.40 -4.17 11.54
N LEU A 67 -6.46 -4.88 10.90
CA LEU A 67 -5.81 -4.42 9.67
C LEU A 67 -6.58 -4.93 8.43
N VAL A 68 -7.24 -4.02 7.73
CA VAL A 68 -7.94 -4.29 6.47
C VAL A 68 -6.98 -4.02 5.32
N GLU A 69 -6.58 -5.07 4.62
CA GLU A 69 -5.73 -4.96 3.44
C GLU A 69 -6.54 -4.78 2.16
N MET A 70 -6.09 -3.87 1.30
CA MET A 70 -6.69 -3.55 0.02
C MET A 70 -5.61 -3.55 -1.07
N GLY A 71 -5.73 -4.50 -2.01
CA GLY A 71 -4.95 -4.53 -3.23
C GLY A 71 -5.64 -3.76 -4.34
N LEU A 72 -4.89 -2.95 -5.08
CA LEU A 72 -5.34 -2.28 -6.28
C LEU A 72 -4.75 -2.99 -7.51
N ASP A 73 -5.59 -3.70 -8.25
CA ASP A 73 -5.18 -4.55 -9.38
C ASP A 73 -4.94 -3.76 -10.69
N GLY A 74 -5.01 -2.42 -10.66
CA GLY A 74 -4.87 -1.58 -11.85
C GLY A 74 -4.79 -0.08 -11.55
N SER A 75 -4.84 0.72 -12.61
CA SER A 75 -4.85 2.18 -12.49
C SER A 75 -6.18 2.66 -11.92
N VAL A 76 -6.10 3.54 -10.92
CA VAL A 76 -7.22 4.10 -10.17
C VAL A 76 -7.12 5.61 -10.22
N ASP A 77 -8.22 6.27 -10.58
CA ASP A 77 -8.27 7.74 -10.61
C ASP A 77 -8.69 8.33 -9.25
N ASP A 78 -9.54 7.65 -8.46
CA ASP A 78 -10.03 8.14 -7.17
C ASP A 78 -9.87 7.07 -6.08
N LEU A 79 -8.77 7.17 -5.33
CA LEU A 79 -8.48 6.27 -4.20
C LEU A 79 -9.56 6.34 -3.12
N LEU A 80 -10.09 7.53 -2.81
CA LEU A 80 -11.02 7.67 -1.69
C LEU A 80 -12.33 6.91 -1.94
N SER A 81 -12.83 6.94 -3.17
CA SER A 81 -14.03 6.19 -3.54
C SER A 81 -13.85 4.68 -3.35
N HIS A 82 -12.66 4.15 -3.67
CA HIS A 82 -12.32 2.75 -3.42
C HIS A 82 -12.26 2.46 -1.91
N LEU A 83 -11.60 3.31 -1.13
CA LEU A 83 -11.51 3.14 0.32
C LEU A 83 -12.89 3.13 0.99
N LYS A 84 -13.77 4.06 0.61
CA LYS A 84 -15.13 4.13 1.16
C LYS A 84 -15.94 2.89 0.82
N ALA A 85 -15.89 2.43 -0.44
CA ALA A 85 -16.60 1.21 -0.85
C ALA A 85 -16.17 -0.05 -0.06
N HIS A 86 -14.92 -0.09 0.41
CA HIS A 86 -14.40 -1.20 1.22
C HIS A 86 -14.73 -1.07 2.72
N LEU A 87 -14.99 0.15 3.20
CA LEU A 87 -15.44 0.42 4.57
C LEU A 87 -16.95 0.29 4.73
N GLU A 88 -17.73 0.49 3.65
CA GLU A 88 -19.16 0.20 3.65
C GLU A 88 -19.35 -1.32 3.86
N PRO A 89 -20.10 -1.76 4.88
CA PRO A 89 -20.27 -3.18 5.15
C PRO A 89 -20.94 -3.85 3.95
N ALA A 90 -20.30 -4.89 3.42
CA ALA A 90 -20.90 -5.79 2.45
C ALA A 90 -22.23 -6.32 3.01
N GLY A 91 -23.34 -5.89 2.41
CA GLY A 91 -24.67 -6.42 2.70
C GLY A 91 -25.21 -6.08 4.09
N ARG A 92 -25.83 -4.91 4.24
CA ARG A 92 -27.14 -4.94 4.89
C ARG A 92 -28.03 -5.79 3.98
N ASP A 93 -28.24 -7.05 4.36
CA ASP A 93 -29.45 -7.76 3.99
C ASP A 93 -30.59 -6.79 4.27
N SER A 94 -31.16 -6.23 3.21
CA SER A 94 -32.47 -5.61 3.23
C SER A 94 -33.48 -6.71 3.52
N GLY A 95 -33.55 -7.13 4.79
CA GLY A 95 -34.73 -7.76 5.33
C GLY A 95 -35.91 -6.81 5.12
N PRO A 96 -37.10 -7.33 4.77
CA PRO A 96 -38.19 -6.48 4.33
C PRO A 96 -38.56 -5.50 5.44
N VAL A 97 -38.62 -4.22 5.06
CA VAL A 97 -39.18 -3.16 5.89
C VAL A 97 -40.65 -3.52 6.13
N GLU A 98 -40.95 -4.02 7.32
CA GLU A 98 -42.33 -4.19 7.76
C GLU A 98 -42.90 -2.79 8.03
N GLU A 99 -43.58 -2.25 7.02
CA GLU A 99 -44.39 -1.04 7.13
C GLU A 99 -45.45 -1.24 8.20
N ARG A 100 -45.21 -0.68 9.38
CA ARG A 100 -46.21 -0.56 10.44
C ARG A 100 -47.24 0.50 10.02
N PRO A 101 -48.55 0.20 9.98
CA PRO A 101 -49.55 1.18 9.59
C PRO A 101 -49.74 2.26 10.67
N PRO A 102 -50.10 3.50 10.30
CA PRO A 102 -50.30 4.58 11.28
C PRO A 102 -51.60 4.37 12.06
N GLU A 103 -51.52 4.40 13.39
CA GLU A 103 -52.70 4.49 14.24
C GLU A 103 -53.33 5.90 14.19
N PRO A 104 -54.67 6.02 14.36
CA PRO A 104 -55.37 7.27 14.17
C PRO A 104 -55.24 8.19 15.38
N VAL A 105 -54.98 9.47 15.08
CA VAL A 105 -54.91 10.56 16.04
C VAL A 105 -56.31 10.92 16.52
N ALA A 106 -56.57 10.78 17.82
CA ALA A 106 -57.68 11.42 18.52
C ALA A 106 -57.18 12.02 19.84
N GLY A 107 -57.62 13.25 20.15
CA GLY A 107 -57.10 14.14 21.19
C GLY A 107 -57.10 13.58 22.63
N TRP A 108 -56.72 14.34 23.65
CA TRP A 108 -57.04 15.73 23.93
C TRP A 108 -55.94 16.38 24.79
N LEU A 109 -55.92 17.71 24.76
CA LEU A 109 -55.14 18.60 25.62
C LEU A 109 -55.32 18.28 27.12
N SER A 110 -54.20 18.04 27.82
CA SER A 110 -54.00 18.36 29.23
C SER A 110 -52.52 18.16 29.57
N VAL A 111 -51.73 19.24 29.62
CA VAL A 111 -50.36 19.20 30.18
C VAL A 111 -50.23 20.28 31.24
N GLN A 112 -50.12 19.83 32.49
CA GLN A 112 -49.65 20.63 33.63
C GLN A 112 -48.14 20.92 33.49
N PRO A 113 -47.60 22.01 34.08
CA PRO A 113 -46.19 22.33 33.96
C PRO A 113 -45.33 21.28 34.68
N GLN A 114 -44.52 20.52 33.92
CA GLN A 114 -43.49 19.64 34.48
C GLN A 114 -42.17 20.40 34.65
N PRO A 115 -41.39 20.10 35.71
CA PRO A 115 -40.09 20.74 35.95
C PRO A 115 -39.08 20.37 34.87
N ALA A 116 -38.18 21.30 34.55
CA ALA A 116 -37.17 21.18 33.51
C ALA A 116 -36.32 19.91 33.68
N VAL A 117 -36.52 18.95 32.77
CA VAL A 117 -35.62 17.82 32.58
C VAL A 117 -34.38 18.34 31.86
N ALA A 118 -33.21 18.16 32.47
CA ALA A 118 -31.92 18.49 31.86
C ALA A 118 -31.85 17.86 30.46
N VAL A 119 -31.55 18.68 29.45
CA VAL A 119 -31.28 18.22 28.09
C VAL A 119 -30.07 17.29 28.16
N ALA A 120 -30.32 16.00 28.22
CA ALA A 120 -29.29 15.00 28.00
C ALA A 120 -28.86 15.14 26.54
N GLU A 121 -27.61 15.53 26.33
CA GLU A 121 -26.98 15.50 25.01
C GLU A 121 -27.26 14.15 24.34
N PRO A 122 -27.53 14.13 23.02
CA PRO A 122 -27.74 12.88 22.30
C PRO A 122 -26.48 12.03 22.44
N ARG A 123 -26.57 11.00 23.28
CA ARG A 123 -25.60 9.91 23.36
C ARG A 123 -25.57 9.27 21.98
N THR A 124 -24.57 9.63 21.18
CA THR A 124 -24.23 8.89 19.97
C THR A 124 -24.07 7.42 20.37
N PRO A 125 -24.76 6.48 19.70
CA PRO A 125 -24.56 5.07 19.98
C PRO A 125 -23.09 4.77 19.69
N TYR A 126 -22.34 4.39 20.74
CA TYR A 126 -21.03 3.79 20.60
C TYR A 126 -21.24 2.51 19.80
N THR A 127 -21.07 2.58 18.49
CA THR A 127 -20.90 1.37 17.70
C THR A 127 -19.53 0.85 18.09
N SER A 128 -19.52 -0.17 18.94
CA SER A 128 -18.35 -0.90 19.39
C SER A 128 -17.75 -1.69 18.22
N HIS A 129 -17.26 -0.98 17.22
CA HIS A 129 -16.39 -1.57 16.21
C HIS A 129 -14.98 -1.51 16.76
N SER A 130 -14.29 -2.65 16.76
CA SER A 130 -12.85 -2.69 17.03
C SER A 130 -12.16 -1.64 16.16
N PRO A 131 -11.15 -0.94 16.68
CA PRO A 131 -10.44 0.07 15.90
C PRO A 131 -9.88 -0.58 14.63
N LEU A 132 -10.11 0.03 13.47
CA LEU A 132 -9.66 -0.47 12.17
C LEU A 132 -8.51 0.39 11.64
N ALA A 133 -7.64 -0.21 10.84
CA ALA A 133 -6.64 0.47 10.04
C ALA A 133 -6.69 -0.04 8.61
N LEU A 134 -6.63 0.86 7.63
CA LEU A 134 -6.58 0.54 6.21
C LEU A 134 -5.13 0.41 5.74
N SER A 135 -4.82 -0.66 5.02
CA SER A 135 -3.51 -0.92 4.43
C SER A 135 -3.66 -1.12 2.92
N VAL A 136 -3.21 -0.16 2.12
CA VAL A 136 -3.39 -0.14 0.67
C VAL A 136 -2.05 -0.43 -0.04
N HIS A 137 -2.07 -1.28 -1.05
CA HIS A 137 -0.95 -1.55 -1.95
C HIS A 137 -1.40 -1.57 -3.41
N GLY A 138 -0.46 -1.43 -4.36
CA GLY A 138 -0.76 -1.43 -5.80
C GLY A 138 -1.09 -0.03 -6.37
N LEU A 139 -1.09 1.01 -5.54
CA LEU A 139 -1.34 2.40 -5.97
C LEU A 139 -0.30 2.89 -6.99
N GLU A 140 0.91 2.32 -6.95
CA GLU A 140 1.99 2.57 -7.90
C GLU A 140 1.61 2.26 -9.36
N ALA A 141 0.66 1.36 -9.59
CA ALA A 141 0.12 1.09 -10.93
C ALA A 141 -0.55 2.32 -11.56
N SER A 142 -1.02 3.27 -10.74
CA SER A 142 -1.63 4.55 -11.13
C SER A 142 -0.63 5.71 -11.16
N LEU A 143 0.61 5.47 -10.72
CA LEU A 143 1.67 6.47 -10.58
C LEU A 143 2.82 6.22 -11.57
N ARG A 144 2.59 5.40 -12.60
CA ARG A 144 3.57 5.02 -13.61
C ARG A 144 4.18 6.24 -14.29
N SER A 145 5.50 6.27 -14.42
CA SER A 145 6.25 7.38 -15.04
C SER A 145 5.84 7.69 -16.48
N ALA A 146 5.16 6.77 -17.18
CA ALA A 146 4.66 6.96 -18.53
C ALA A 146 3.49 7.96 -18.61
N ASP A 147 2.74 8.13 -17.52
CA ASP A 147 1.57 9.01 -17.46
C ASP A 147 2.00 10.38 -16.95
N PRO A 148 2.00 11.46 -17.76
CA PRO A 148 2.57 12.76 -17.33
C PRO A 148 1.73 13.48 -16.27
N HIS A 149 0.43 13.20 -16.20
CA HIS A 149 -0.52 13.79 -15.26
C HIS A 149 -1.58 12.75 -14.87
N PRO A 150 -1.27 11.83 -13.95
CA PRO A 150 -2.22 10.83 -13.50
C PRO A 150 -3.36 11.52 -12.74
N PRO A 151 -4.63 11.27 -13.10
CA PRO A 151 -5.79 11.87 -12.43
C PRO A 151 -5.77 11.65 -10.91
N LEU A 152 -5.23 10.50 -10.47
CA LEU A 152 -5.02 10.15 -9.07
C LEU A 152 -4.30 11.23 -8.27
N LEU A 153 -3.17 11.75 -8.76
CA LEU A 153 -2.38 12.73 -8.00
C LEU A 153 -3.15 14.04 -7.83
N THR A 154 -3.89 14.45 -8.87
CA THR A 154 -4.79 15.60 -8.79
C THR A 154 -5.89 15.37 -7.75
N HIS A 155 -6.55 14.21 -7.76
CA HIS A 155 -7.61 13.90 -6.80
C HIS A 155 -7.10 13.75 -5.36
N LEU A 156 -5.94 13.14 -5.16
CA LEU A 156 -5.27 13.08 -3.85
C LEU A 156 -5.01 14.50 -3.31
N ASN A 157 -4.48 15.38 -4.16
CA ASN A 157 -4.12 16.74 -3.76
C ASN A 157 -5.36 17.60 -3.44
N LEU A 158 -6.45 17.45 -4.20
CA LEU A 158 -7.70 18.19 -4.00
C LEU A 158 -8.60 17.60 -2.88
N GLY A 159 -8.48 16.30 -2.61
CA GLY A 159 -9.41 15.54 -1.78
C GLY A 159 -9.04 15.46 -0.29
N ARG A 160 -7.99 16.13 0.17
CA ARG A 160 -7.37 15.91 1.50
C ARG A 160 -8.34 15.86 2.67
N GLU A 161 -9.32 16.77 2.77
CA GLU A 161 -10.24 16.84 3.91
C GLU A 161 -11.17 15.64 3.95
N ARG A 162 -11.52 15.12 2.78
CA ARG A 162 -12.42 13.97 2.63
C ARG A 162 -11.79 12.68 3.17
N TYR A 163 -10.46 12.60 3.25
CA TYR A 163 -9.77 11.45 3.87
C TYR A 163 -9.91 11.45 5.40
N ARG A 164 -10.12 12.60 6.05
CA ARG A 164 -10.36 12.62 7.52
C ARG A 164 -11.65 11.91 7.90
N GLU A 165 -12.63 11.92 7.02
CA GLU A 165 -13.92 11.26 7.20
C GLU A 165 -13.79 9.74 7.36
N LEU A 166 -12.67 9.15 6.93
CA LEU A 166 -12.39 7.72 7.14
C LEU A 166 -12.33 7.37 8.63
N GLY A 167 -11.93 8.31 9.49
CA GLY A 167 -11.88 8.10 10.94
C GLY A 167 -10.92 6.98 11.38
N CYS A 168 -10.00 6.55 10.53
CA CYS A 168 -9.07 5.46 10.80
C CYS A 168 -7.68 5.71 10.18
N PRO A 169 -6.62 5.08 10.70
CA PRO A 169 -5.29 5.12 10.07
C PRO A 169 -5.32 4.58 8.64
N LEU A 170 -4.69 5.31 7.72
CA LEU A 170 -4.48 4.90 6.32
C LEU A 170 -2.99 4.70 6.08
N LEU A 171 -2.59 3.45 5.83
CA LEU A 171 -1.25 3.05 5.44
C LEU A 171 -1.20 2.83 3.92
N LEU A 172 -0.31 3.56 3.23
CA LEU A 172 -0.03 3.35 1.81
C LEU A 172 1.35 2.71 1.64
N TRP A 173 1.39 1.51 1.08
CA TRP A 173 2.63 0.85 0.65
C TRP A 173 2.98 1.34 -0.75
N LEU A 174 4.16 1.93 -0.89
CA LEU A 174 4.61 2.51 -2.15
C LEU A 174 6.10 2.22 -2.39
N PRO A 175 6.51 1.96 -3.63
CA PRO A 175 7.91 1.99 -4.00
C PRO A 175 8.45 3.43 -4.00
N ASP A 176 9.77 3.56 -3.97
CA ASP A 176 10.50 4.84 -3.85
C ASP A 176 10.09 5.86 -4.93
N TYR A 177 9.98 5.40 -6.19
CA TYR A 177 9.61 6.29 -7.29
C TYR A 177 8.21 6.88 -7.10
N ALA A 178 7.27 6.08 -6.59
CA ALA A 178 5.88 6.49 -6.40
C ALA A 178 5.77 7.47 -5.23
N LEU A 179 6.55 7.27 -4.16
CA LEU A 179 6.67 8.23 -3.06
C LEU A 179 7.26 9.57 -3.51
N THR A 180 8.37 9.52 -4.25
CA THR A 180 9.03 10.71 -4.80
C THR A 180 8.06 11.49 -5.68
N ARG A 181 7.31 10.78 -6.51
CA ARG A 181 6.31 11.37 -7.39
C ARG A 181 5.14 11.97 -6.62
N LEU A 182 4.60 11.25 -5.63
CA LEU A 182 3.54 11.73 -4.75
C LEU A 182 3.96 13.04 -4.05
N ALA A 183 5.17 13.09 -3.51
CA ALA A 183 5.70 14.28 -2.83
C ALA A 183 5.82 15.49 -3.78
N ARG A 184 6.18 15.25 -5.04
CA ARG A 184 6.38 16.29 -6.06
C ARG A 184 5.08 16.81 -6.66
N GLU A 185 4.16 15.91 -6.99
CA GLU A 185 2.98 16.20 -7.81
C GLU A 185 1.69 16.30 -6.98
N ALA A 186 1.68 15.83 -5.72
CA ALA A 186 0.59 16.03 -4.76
C ALA A 186 1.11 16.57 -3.41
N PRO A 187 1.74 17.77 -3.39
CA PRO A 187 2.40 18.30 -2.20
C PRO A 187 1.44 18.58 -1.02
N ASP A 188 0.19 18.95 -1.27
CA ASP A 188 -0.80 19.20 -0.21
C ASP A 188 -1.20 17.90 0.47
N PHE A 189 -1.35 16.82 -0.31
CA PHE A 189 -1.58 15.48 0.23
C PHE A 189 -0.35 14.98 1.01
N TRP A 190 0.85 15.16 0.46
CA TRP A 190 2.11 14.80 1.10
C TRP A 190 2.33 15.53 2.44
N ALA A 191 1.91 16.78 2.56
CA ALA A 191 2.02 17.56 3.78
C ALA A 191 1.24 16.97 4.97
N TRP A 192 0.26 16.10 4.72
CA TRP A 192 -0.58 15.46 5.73
C TRP A 192 -0.05 14.14 6.27
N ARG A 193 1.05 13.63 5.72
CA ARG A 193 1.67 12.40 6.21
C ARG A 193 2.07 12.58 7.68
N SER A 194 1.68 11.63 8.52
CA SER A 194 2.10 11.53 9.90
C SER A 194 3.45 10.84 10.05
N GLY A 195 3.90 10.08 9.05
CA GLY A 195 5.18 9.40 9.05
C GLY A 195 5.49 8.70 7.73
N VAL A 196 6.78 8.56 7.43
CA VAL A 196 7.33 7.73 6.34
C VAL A 196 8.18 6.65 6.99
N PHE A 197 7.90 5.39 6.65
CA PHE A 197 8.56 4.21 7.19
C PHE A 197 9.31 3.53 6.05
N GLU A 198 10.64 3.48 6.15
CA GLU A 198 11.49 2.97 5.07
C GLU A 198 11.98 1.56 5.41
N PHE A 199 11.57 0.59 4.60
CA PHE A 199 12.00 -0.79 4.73
C PHE A 199 13.17 -1.05 3.79
N ALA A 200 14.29 -1.50 4.36
CA ALA A 200 15.47 -1.89 3.61
C ALA A 200 15.20 -3.19 2.86
N PRO A 201 15.65 -3.34 1.60
CA PRO A 201 15.52 -4.60 0.88
C PRO A 201 16.28 -5.72 1.63
N GLU A 202 15.65 -6.88 1.76
CA GLU A 202 16.27 -8.08 2.33
C GLU A 202 16.80 -8.99 1.20
N ALA A 203 18.06 -9.40 1.30
CA ALA A 203 18.75 -10.12 0.23
C ALA A 203 18.05 -11.41 -0.23
N GLU A 204 17.43 -12.15 0.71
CA GLU A 204 16.67 -13.36 0.40
C GLU A 204 15.35 -13.06 -0.34
N MET A 205 14.69 -11.97 0.01
CA MET A 205 13.46 -11.51 -0.64
C MET A 205 13.75 -10.99 -2.05
N ALA A 206 14.81 -10.18 -2.19
CA ALA A 206 15.29 -9.69 -3.49
C ALA A 206 15.67 -10.84 -4.42
N GLU A 207 16.34 -11.88 -3.90
CA GLU A 207 16.69 -13.08 -4.68
C GLU A 207 15.46 -13.87 -5.11
N SER A 208 14.49 -14.03 -4.22
CA SER A 208 13.24 -14.72 -4.56
C SER A 208 12.47 -13.96 -5.64
N ALA A 209 12.42 -12.63 -5.56
CA ALA A 209 11.84 -11.78 -6.59
C ALA A 209 12.61 -11.92 -7.92
N LEU A 210 13.94 -11.91 -7.89
CA LEU A 210 14.76 -12.12 -9.07
C LEU A 210 14.54 -13.51 -9.70
N ARG A 211 14.43 -14.57 -8.90
CA ARG A 211 14.16 -15.92 -9.41
C ARG A 211 12.81 -15.97 -10.11
N GLN A 212 11.76 -15.41 -9.51
CA GLN A 212 10.44 -15.30 -10.16
C GLN A 212 10.52 -14.51 -11.48
N VAL A 213 11.36 -13.47 -11.51
CA VAL A 213 11.55 -12.63 -12.70
C VAL A 213 12.37 -13.33 -13.80
N ALA A 214 13.41 -14.06 -13.39
CA ALA A 214 14.35 -14.73 -14.25
C ALA A 214 13.76 -15.99 -14.88
N TYR A 215 12.90 -16.73 -14.15
CA TYR A 215 12.34 -18.01 -14.60
C TYR A 215 11.25 -17.91 -15.68
N GLU A 216 10.87 -16.70 -16.10
CA GLU A 216 10.07 -16.52 -17.33
C GLU A 216 10.92 -16.85 -18.56
N PRO A 217 10.61 -17.92 -19.33
CA PRO A 217 11.35 -18.27 -20.52
C PRO A 217 11.31 -17.11 -21.52
N GLY A 218 12.45 -16.79 -22.14
CA GLY A 218 12.56 -15.69 -23.11
C GLY A 218 11.59 -15.78 -24.30
N LEU A 219 11.07 -16.97 -24.59
CA LEU A 219 9.99 -17.15 -25.57
C LEU A 219 8.65 -16.55 -25.10
N VAL A 220 8.30 -16.67 -23.82
CA VAL A 220 7.06 -16.13 -23.24
C VAL A 220 7.07 -14.60 -23.23
N THR A 221 8.23 -13.99 -22.96
CA THR A 221 8.37 -12.53 -22.99
C THR A 221 8.29 -11.95 -24.39
N SER A 222 8.79 -12.66 -25.40
CA SER A 222 8.71 -12.19 -26.80
C SER A 222 7.27 -12.12 -27.31
N SER A 223 6.39 -13.00 -26.83
CA SER A 223 4.95 -13.04 -27.13
C SER A 223 4.08 -12.04 -26.35
N LEU A 224 4.65 -11.33 -25.35
CA LEU A 224 3.93 -10.27 -24.65
C LEU A 224 3.69 -9.07 -25.59
N ASP A 225 2.56 -8.40 -25.40
CA ASP A 225 2.31 -7.13 -26.06
C ASP A 225 3.26 -6.03 -25.55
N ALA A 226 3.27 -4.88 -26.25
CA ALA A 226 4.16 -3.79 -25.91
C ALA A 226 3.86 -3.15 -24.53
N ALA A 227 2.62 -3.25 -24.03
CA ALA A 227 2.26 -2.70 -22.73
C ALA A 227 2.80 -3.57 -21.59
N ALA A 228 2.59 -4.89 -21.68
CA ALA A 228 3.11 -5.88 -20.75
C ALA A 228 4.66 -5.87 -20.71
N LYS A 229 5.33 -5.70 -21.86
CA LYS A 229 6.80 -5.54 -21.90
C LYS A 229 7.28 -4.29 -21.17
N ARG A 230 6.56 -3.17 -21.27
CA ARG A 230 6.91 -1.92 -20.56
C ARG A 230 6.68 -2.02 -19.06
N GLU A 231 5.59 -2.65 -18.65
CA GLU A 231 5.33 -2.95 -17.24
C GLU A 231 6.43 -3.83 -16.66
N ARG A 232 6.83 -4.86 -17.40
CA ARG A 232 7.94 -5.74 -17.01
C ARG A 232 9.25 -4.99 -16.86
N LEU A 233 9.54 -4.05 -17.75
CA LEU A 233 10.71 -3.17 -17.64
C LEU A 233 10.69 -2.34 -16.37
N ALA A 234 9.55 -1.76 -15.99
CA ALA A 234 9.43 -0.98 -14.76
C ALA A 234 9.73 -1.83 -13.51
N LEU A 235 9.24 -3.08 -13.46
CA LEU A 235 9.54 -4.02 -12.38
C LEU A 235 11.04 -4.35 -12.30
N LEU A 236 11.67 -4.63 -13.45
CA LEU A 236 13.11 -4.88 -13.52
C LEU A 236 13.94 -3.67 -13.08
N GLU A 237 13.50 -2.45 -13.42
CA GLU A 237 14.17 -1.21 -13.00
C GLU A 237 14.13 -1.02 -11.48
N GLN A 238 13.01 -1.34 -10.82
CA GLN A 238 12.92 -1.31 -9.35
C GLN A 238 13.83 -2.37 -8.72
N LEU A 239 13.76 -3.61 -9.22
CA LEU A 239 14.59 -4.69 -8.70
C LEU A 239 16.10 -4.38 -8.85
N LEU A 240 16.50 -3.75 -9.96
CA LEU A 240 17.88 -3.31 -10.16
C LEU A 240 18.30 -2.26 -9.12
N ALA A 241 17.41 -1.32 -8.77
CA ALA A 241 17.68 -0.33 -7.74
C ALA A 241 17.87 -1.00 -6.37
N ASP A 242 17.00 -1.94 -6.01
CA ASP A 242 17.10 -2.69 -4.75
C ASP A 242 18.43 -3.45 -4.64
N TYR A 243 18.84 -4.13 -5.72
CA TYR A 243 20.11 -4.84 -5.77
C TYR A 243 21.35 -3.94 -5.70
N ARG A 244 21.23 -2.66 -6.08
CA ARG A 244 22.31 -1.68 -5.90
C ARG A 244 22.39 -1.20 -4.46
N GLU A 245 21.26 -1.06 -3.77
CA GLU A 245 21.21 -0.70 -2.35
C GLU A 245 21.76 -1.82 -1.46
N LEU A 246 21.57 -3.09 -1.83
CA LEU A 246 22.13 -4.26 -1.13
C LEU A 246 23.67 -4.28 -1.12
N GLY A 247 24.31 -3.62 -2.09
CA GLY A 247 25.77 -3.47 -2.20
C GLY A 247 26.35 -3.99 -3.51
N GLU A 248 27.68 -4.11 -3.54
CA GLU A 248 28.44 -4.53 -4.72
C GLU A 248 29.19 -5.86 -4.51
N GLY A 249 28.64 -6.76 -3.69
CA GLY A 249 29.21 -8.10 -3.56
C GLY A 249 29.12 -8.89 -4.88
N PRO A 250 29.90 -9.97 -5.05
CA PRO A 250 29.85 -10.79 -6.27
C PRO A 250 28.44 -11.26 -6.62
N ARG A 251 27.67 -11.66 -5.59
CA ARG A 251 26.27 -12.09 -5.73
C ARG A 251 25.37 -10.95 -6.23
N GLU A 252 25.50 -9.76 -5.65
CA GLU A 252 24.70 -8.59 -6.02
C GLU A 252 25.04 -8.15 -7.44
N ARG A 253 26.32 -8.17 -7.82
CA ARG A 253 26.79 -7.88 -9.18
C ARG A 253 26.23 -8.86 -10.21
N ASP A 254 26.26 -10.16 -9.91
CA ASP A 254 25.69 -11.19 -10.80
C ASP A 254 24.19 -10.96 -11.02
N ALA A 255 23.45 -10.64 -9.95
CA ALA A 255 22.04 -10.30 -10.03
C ALA A 255 21.78 -9.02 -10.84
N GLN A 256 22.52 -7.94 -10.58
CA GLN A 256 22.44 -6.68 -11.33
C GLN A 256 22.70 -6.92 -12.83
N ALA A 257 23.73 -7.70 -13.18
CA ALA A 257 24.06 -8.04 -14.56
C ALA A 257 22.92 -8.84 -15.23
N GLY A 258 22.33 -9.81 -14.53
CA GLY A 258 21.18 -10.58 -15.02
C GLY A 258 19.95 -9.72 -15.29
N ILE A 259 19.64 -8.79 -14.37
CA ILE A 259 18.52 -7.84 -14.51
C ILE A 259 18.75 -6.92 -15.72
N LEU A 260 19.94 -6.31 -15.82
CA LEU A 260 20.31 -5.42 -16.92
C LEU A 260 20.26 -6.13 -18.27
N TRP A 261 20.68 -7.38 -18.33
CA TRP A 261 20.58 -8.19 -19.55
C TRP A 261 19.12 -8.38 -19.96
N LYS A 262 18.23 -8.75 -19.02
CA LYS A 262 16.80 -8.95 -19.30
C LYS A 262 16.11 -7.65 -19.73
N MET A 263 16.45 -6.53 -19.09
CA MET A 263 16.00 -5.21 -19.53
C MET A 263 16.46 -4.89 -20.96
N GLY A 264 17.71 -5.21 -21.30
CA GLY A 264 18.24 -5.05 -22.65
C GLY A 264 17.44 -5.85 -23.68
N SER A 265 17.09 -7.10 -23.37
CA SER A 265 16.29 -7.96 -24.23
C SER A 265 14.89 -7.39 -24.48
N LEU A 266 14.18 -6.96 -23.42
CA LEU A 266 12.84 -6.38 -23.57
C LEU A 266 12.86 -5.08 -24.37
N ARG A 267 13.86 -4.21 -24.13
CA ARG A 267 14.04 -2.98 -24.89
C ARG A 267 14.34 -3.26 -26.37
N GLN A 268 15.09 -4.32 -26.67
CA GLN A 268 15.33 -4.75 -28.04
C GLN A 268 14.02 -5.19 -28.71
N ASP A 269 13.20 -5.99 -28.04
CA ASP A 269 11.90 -6.44 -28.54
C ASP A 269 10.92 -5.28 -28.77
N LEU A 270 11.03 -4.20 -27.99
CA LEU A 270 10.26 -2.96 -28.15
C LEU A 270 10.83 -2.03 -29.25
N GLY A 271 11.97 -2.37 -29.86
CA GLY A 271 12.65 -1.55 -30.86
C GLY A 271 13.50 -0.39 -30.30
N GLU A 272 13.71 -0.35 -28.98
CA GLU A 272 14.45 0.67 -28.26
C GLU A 272 15.97 0.39 -28.25
N TYR A 273 16.55 0.18 -29.44
CA TYR A 273 17.91 -0.35 -29.59
C TYR A 273 19.01 0.44 -28.88
N LYS A 274 18.88 1.78 -28.79
CA LYS A 274 19.85 2.62 -28.06
C LYS A 274 19.84 2.33 -26.56
N ALA A 275 18.66 2.14 -25.98
CA ALA A 275 18.48 1.84 -24.57
C ALA A 275 18.87 0.39 -24.27
N ALA A 276 18.55 -0.54 -25.17
CA ALA A 276 18.99 -1.94 -25.10
C ALA A 276 20.52 -2.05 -25.06
N ARG A 277 21.22 -1.39 -26.00
CA ARG A 277 22.68 -1.39 -26.05
C ARG A 277 23.33 -0.83 -24.77
N ARG A 278 22.71 0.18 -24.16
CA ARG A 278 23.19 0.73 -22.89
C ARG A 278 23.09 -0.32 -21.78
N ALA A 279 21.93 -0.94 -21.65
CA ALA A 279 21.68 -1.97 -20.64
C ALA A 279 22.66 -3.16 -20.78
N TYR A 280 22.90 -3.64 -22.00
CA TYR A 280 23.87 -4.73 -22.23
C TYR A 280 25.31 -4.34 -21.87
N ARG A 281 25.73 -3.11 -22.17
CA ARG A 281 27.08 -2.65 -21.80
C ARG A 281 27.26 -2.55 -20.29
N GLU A 282 26.23 -2.09 -19.61
CA GLU A 282 26.23 -2.00 -18.16
C GLU A 282 26.23 -3.39 -17.52
N ALA A 283 25.44 -4.33 -18.05
CA ALA A 283 25.45 -5.73 -17.59
C ALA A 283 26.86 -6.34 -17.68
N LEU A 284 27.55 -6.11 -18.80
CA LEU A 284 28.93 -6.57 -18.98
C LEU A 284 29.86 -5.88 -17.96
N ALA A 285 29.77 -4.56 -17.79
CA ALA A 285 30.63 -3.83 -16.88
C ALA A 285 30.54 -4.36 -15.44
N VAL A 286 29.32 -4.63 -14.95
CA VAL A 286 29.08 -5.14 -13.59
C VAL A 286 29.55 -6.59 -13.43
N SER A 287 29.47 -7.41 -14.49
CA SER A 287 29.91 -8.81 -14.46
C SER A 287 31.43 -9.01 -14.44
N TYR A 288 32.22 -8.01 -14.85
CA TYR A 288 33.69 -8.11 -14.97
C TYR A 288 34.47 -7.35 -13.87
N THR A 289 33.77 -6.78 -12.89
CA THR A 289 34.34 -6.05 -11.73
C THR A 289 34.23 -6.84 -10.44
#